data_AF-A0A1F9H8M7-F1
#
_entry.id   AF-A0A1F9H8M7-F1
#
_cell.length_a   1.000
_cell.length_b   1.000
_cell.length_c   1.000
_cell.angle_alpha   90.00
_cell.angle_beta   90.00
_cell.angle_gamma   90.00
#
_symmetry.space_group_name_H-M   'P 1'
#
loop_
_entity.id
_entity.type
_entity.pdbx_description
1 polymer ?
#
loop_
_entity_poly.entity_id
_entity_poly.type
_entity_poly.pdbx_seq_one_letter_code
_entity_poly.pdbx_strand_id
1 'polypeptide(L)'
;MPKKNRYRLEPLLQLKERRKRQTEIALSKAIKKLDDEKEKLKKLTDLKKEVIRQREHARNDMNQKVATGQARIKESQFHLGFMIKLQDDQKKVEDEIKDQTENVVHAEEKLKRARRDYLDAAQELNVMEKHKELWTKKEKKTLDAKENKLMNELGNTVYQLNRMRS
;
A
#
# COMPACT_ATOMS: atom_id res chain seq x y z
N MET A 1 -18.52 -42.21 -11.78
CA MET A 1 -17.31 -41.89 -10.99
C MET A 1 -17.75 -41.26 -9.66
N PRO A 2 -17.21 -41.69 -8.51
CA PRO A 2 -17.53 -41.05 -7.24
C PRO A 2 -17.16 -39.56 -7.31
N LYS A 3 -18.09 -38.68 -6.95
CA LYS A 3 -17.83 -37.23 -6.92
C LYS A 3 -16.67 -36.98 -5.94
N LYS A 4 -15.55 -36.43 -6.43
CA LYS A 4 -14.45 -35.94 -5.58
C LYS A 4 -15.05 -35.05 -4.50
N ASN A 5 -14.80 -35.37 -3.24
CA ASN A 5 -15.32 -34.57 -2.14
C ASN A 5 -14.69 -33.18 -2.25
N ARG A 6 -15.52 -32.16 -2.47
CA ARG A 6 -15.04 -30.79 -2.57
C ARG A 6 -14.98 -30.21 -1.17
N TYR A 7 -13.92 -29.43 -0.91
CA TYR A 7 -13.79 -28.72 0.34
C TYR A 7 -15.01 -27.81 0.56
N ARG A 8 -15.71 -27.99 1.68
CA ARG A 8 -17.01 -27.32 1.92
C ARG A 8 -16.90 -25.80 1.99
N LEU A 9 -15.74 -25.30 2.41
CA LEU A 9 -15.47 -23.86 2.52
C LEU A 9 -14.68 -23.30 1.33
N GLU A 10 -14.62 -24.02 0.20
CA GLU A 10 -13.97 -23.53 -1.02
C GLU A 10 -14.49 -22.16 -1.49
N PRO A 11 -15.82 -21.88 -1.49
CA PRO A 11 -16.32 -20.56 -1.88
C PRO A 11 -15.83 -19.44 -0.97
N LEU A 12 -15.70 -19.72 0.33
CA LEU A 12 -15.20 -18.76 1.31
C LEU A 12 -13.71 -18.52 1.11
N LEU A 13 -12.92 -19.56 0.82
CA LEU A 13 -11.50 -19.43 0.51
C LEU A 13 -11.30 -18.51 -0.72
N GLN A 14 -12.04 -18.75 -1.80
CA GLN A 14 -12.00 -17.91 -3.00
C GLN A 14 -12.39 -16.46 -2.73
N LEU A 15 -13.37 -16.23 -1.83
CA LEU A 15 -13.74 -14.87 -1.42
C LEU A 15 -12.59 -14.18 -0.67
N LYS A 16 -11.90 -14.90 0.23
CA LYS A 16 -10.74 -14.37 0.96
C LYS A 16 -9.54 -14.09 0.06
N GLU A 17 -9.27 -14.95 -0.93
CA GLU A 17 -8.26 -14.69 -1.97
C GLU A 17 -8.55 -13.40 -2.74
N ARG A 18 -9.80 -13.23 -3.19
CA ARG A 18 -10.24 -12.00 -3.86
C ARG A 18 -10.08 -10.78 -2.95
N ARG A 19 -10.46 -10.89 -1.68
CA ARG A 19 -10.32 -9.80 -0.70
C ARG A 19 -8.85 -9.40 -0.50
N LYS A 20 -7.94 -10.37 -0.35
CA LYS A 20 -6.49 -10.10 -0.28
C LYS A 20 -5.99 -9.35 -1.52
N ARG A 21 -6.40 -9.79 -2.71
CA ARG A 21 -6.01 -9.11 -3.96
C ARG A 21 -6.56 -7.68 -4.04
N GLN A 22 -7.78 -7.44 -3.56
CA GLN A 22 -8.36 -6.10 -3.50
C GLN A 22 -7.60 -5.19 -2.54
N THR A 23 -7.27 -5.67 -1.33
CA THR A 23 -6.51 -4.88 -0.35
C THR A 23 -5.07 -4.65 -0.78
N GLU A 24 -4.46 -5.59 -1.51
CA GLU A 24 -3.15 -5.42 -2.15
C GLU A 24 -3.17 -4.28 -3.19
N ILE A 25 -4.17 -4.25 -4.07
CA ILE A 25 -4.34 -3.16 -5.04
C ILE A 25 -4.54 -1.81 -4.32
N ALA A 26 -5.35 -1.79 -3.26
CA ALA A 26 -5.58 -0.59 -2.46
C ALA A 26 -4.28 -0.10 -1.79
N LEU A 27 -3.47 -1.02 -1.26
CA LEU A 27 -2.17 -0.74 -0.68
C LEU A 27 -1.21 -0.15 -1.72
N SER A 28 -1.10 -0.75 -2.90
CA SER A 28 -0.26 -0.22 -3.98
C SER A 28 -0.68 1.20 -4.40
N LYS A 29 -1.99 1.45 -4.51
CA LYS A 29 -2.52 2.80 -4.81
C LYS A 29 -2.18 3.80 -3.70
N ALA A 30 -2.26 3.40 -2.44
CA ALA A 30 -1.93 4.26 -1.32
C ALA A 30 -0.43 4.60 -1.25
N ILE A 31 0.45 3.63 -1.55
CA ILE A 31 1.90 3.85 -1.67
C ILE A 31 2.18 4.87 -2.76
N LYS A 32 1.68 4.61 -3.98
CA LYS A 32 1.88 5.53 -5.11
C LYS A 32 1.39 6.95 -4.79
N LYS A 33 0.20 7.07 -4.18
CA LYS A 33 -0.33 8.37 -3.79
C LYS A 33 0.57 9.09 -2.79
N LEU A 34 1.10 8.38 -1.79
CA LEU A 34 2.03 8.98 -0.83
C LEU A 34 3.30 9.49 -1.52
N ASP A 35 3.85 8.70 -2.44
CA ASP A 35 5.04 9.10 -3.21
C ASP A 35 4.76 10.33 -4.08
N ASP A 36 3.62 10.36 -4.77
CA ASP A 36 3.18 11.51 -5.57
C ASP A 36 3.04 12.78 -4.71
N GLU A 37 2.43 12.69 -3.52
CA GLU A 37 2.29 13.84 -2.62
C GLU A 37 3.64 14.32 -2.05
N LYS A 38 4.57 13.39 -1.78
CA LYS A 38 5.94 13.71 -1.34
C LYS A 38 6.75 14.38 -2.45
N GLU A 39 6.58 13.95 -3.69
CA GLU A 39 7.24 14.58 -4.85
C GLU A 39 6.75 16.02 -5.05
N LYS A 40 5.44 16.26 -4.94
CA LYS A 40 4.88 17.63 -4.99
C LYS A 40 5.44 18.50 -3.86
N LEU A 41 5.49 17.99 -2.63
CA LEU A 41 6.05 18.72 -1.49
C LEU A 41 7.52 19.09 -1.73
N LYS A 42 8.30 18.17 -2.31
CA LYS A 42 9.69 18.43 -2.70
C LYS A 42 9.78 19.56 -3.74
N LYS A 43 8.95 19.52 -4.80
CA LYS A 43 8.91 20.58 -5.82
C LYS A 43 8.58 21.95 -5.23
N LEU A 44 7.60 22.04 -4.33
CA LEU A 44 7.26 23.27 -3.62
C LEU A 44 8.40 23.77 -2.73
N THR A 45 9.07 22.84 -2.03
CA THR A 45 10.22 23.18 -1.19
C THR A 45 11.40 23.72 -2.00
N ASP A 46 11.65 23.14 -3.18
CA ASP A 46 12.71 23.62 -4.08
C ASP A 46 12.33 24.96 -4.73
N LEU A 47 11.05 25.18 -5.06
CA LEU A 47 10.54 26.48 -5.50
C LEU A 47 10.74 27.55 -4.42
N LYS A 48 10.43 27.25 -3.15
CA LYS A 48 10.66 28.16 -2.03
C LYS A 48 12.13 28.59 -1.94
N LYS A 49 13.06 27.65 -2.08
CA LYS A 49 14.51 27.95 -2.05
C LYS A 49 14.90 28.89 -3.20
N GLU A 50 14.33 28.69 -4.38
CA GLU A 50 14.60 29.53 -5.53
C GLU A 50 14.06 30.96 -5.33
N VAL A 51 12.85 31.12 -4.79
CA VAL A 51 12.30 32.45 -4.45
C VAL A 51 13.18 33.16 -3.41
N ILE A 52 13.65 32.44 -2.38
CA ILE A 52 14.56 33.00 -1.38
C ILE A 52 15.87 33.45 -2.03
N ARG A 53 16.47 32.63 -2.89
CA ARG A 53 17.69 32.98 -3.63
C ARG A 53 17.50 34.22 -4.50
N GLN A 54 16.38 34.30 -5.23
CA GLN A 54 16.06 35.47 -6.06
C GLN A 54 15.90 36.74 -5.22
N ARG A 55 15.27 36.61 -4.05
CA ARG A 55 15.11 37.73 -3.10
C ARG A 55 16.44 38.20 -2.53
N GLU A 56 17.33 37.28 -2.16
CA GLU A 56 18.68 37.60 -1.69
C GLU A 56 19.50 38.27 -2.79
N HIS A 57 19.45 37.74 -4.01
CA HIS A 57 20.13 38.32 -5.16
C HIS A 57 19.62 39.73 -5.48
N ALA A 58 18.29 39.92 -5.56
CA ALA A 58 17.68 41.22 -5.80
C ALA A 58 18.04 42.25 -4.71
N ARG A 59 18.14 41.81 -3.46
CA ARG A 59 18.57 42.65 -2.33
C ARG A 59 20.05 43.05 -2.47
N ASN A 60 20.92 42.10 -2.80
CA ASN A 60 22.36 42.35 -2.96
C ASN A 60 22.63 43.28 -4.15
N ASP A 61 21.95 43.07 -5.28
CA ASP A 61 22.03 43.94 -6.45
C ASP A 61 21.61 45.37 -6.13
N MET A 62 20.52 45.55 -5.38
CA MET A 62 20.07 46.87 -4.95
C MET A 62 21.08 47.54 -4.01
N ASN A 63 21.59 46.80 -3.02
CA ASN A 63 22.62 47.30 -2.11
C ASN A 63 23.88 47.75 -2.87
N GLN A 64 24.30 46.98 -3.88
CA GLN A 64 25.46 47.31 -4.70
C GLN A 64 25.23 48.58 -5.53
N LYS A 65 24.08 48.72 -6.19
CA LYS A 65 23.72 49.92 -6.97
C LYS A 65 23.60 51.18 -6.10
N VAL A 66 23.14 51.03 -4.86
CA VAL A 66 23.09 52.12 -3.88
C VAL A 66 24.51 52.51 -3.44
N ALA A 67 25.36 51.52 -3.11
CA ALA A 67 26.73 51.76 -2.69
C ALA A 67 27.60 52.42 -3.77
N THR A 68 27.38 52.10 -5.05
CA THR A 68 28.09 52.72 -6.18
C THR A 68 27.51 54.08 -6.60
N GLY A 69 26.43 54.54 -5.96
CA GLY A 69 25.76 55.80 -6.30
C GLY A 69 25.02 55.80 -7.64
N GLN A 70 24.89 54.63 -8.28
CA GLN A 70 24.24 54.47 -9.59
C GLN A 70 22.71 54.37 -9.49
N ALA A 71 22.17 54.17 -8.29
CA ALA A 71 20.74 54.01 -8.07
C ALA A 71 19.95 55.32 -8.32
N ARG A 72 19.12 55.35 -9.38
CA ARG A 72 18.15 56.44 -9.57
C ARG A 72 16.93 56.23 -8.66
N ILE A 73 16.30 57.31 -8.19
CA ILE A 73 15.12 57.26 -7.30
C ILE A 73 13.99 56.40 -7.88
N LYS A 74 13.72 56.51 -9.19
CA LYS A 74 12.72 55.67 -9.89
C LYS A 74 13.07 54.18 -9.90
N GLU A 75 14.35 53.83 -10.03
CA GLU A 75 14.80 52.44 -10.01
C GLU A 75 14.66 51.84 -8.60
N SER A 76 14.87 52.65 -7.57
CA SER A 76 14.70 52.26 -6.18
C SER A 76 13.24 51.89 -5.84
N GLN A 77 12.25 52.64 -6.35
CA GLN A 77 10.83 52.31 -6.18
C GLN A 77 10.43 51.01 -6.89
N PHE A 78 10.93 50.78 -8.11
CA PHE A 78 10.68 49.54 -8.84
C PHE A 78 11.25 48.32 -8.12
N HIS A 79 12.49 48.43 -7.61
CA HIS A 79 13.12 47.38 -6.81
C HIS A 79 12.34 47.08 -5.52
N LEU A 80 11.82 48.10 -4.83
CA LEU A 80 10.98 47.91 -3.64
C LEU A 80 9.70 47.13 -3.97
N GLY A 81 9.00 47.49 -5.05
CA GLY A 81 7.81 46.77 -5.50
C GLY A 81 8.11 45.32 -5.90
N PHE A 82 9.24 45.07 -6.56
CA PHE A 82 9.69 43.73 -6.90
C PHE A 82 9.99 42.88 -5.65
N MET A 83 10.64 43.47 -4.64
CA MET A 83 10.92 42.80 -3.36
C MET A 83 9.65 42.46 -2.59
N ILE A 84 8.65 43.35 -2.59
CA ILE A 84 7.33 43.10 -1.99
C ILE A 84 6.66 41.91 -2.71
N LYS A 85 6.67 41.91 -4.05
CA LYS A 85 6.11 40.81 -4.83
C LYS A 85 6.78 39.47 -4.52
N LEU A 86 8.12 39.43 -4.45
CA LEU A 86 8.85 38.22 -4.07
C LEU A 86 8.53 37.75 -2.65
N GLN A 87 8.26 38.67 -1.73
CA GLN A 87 7.83 38.32 -0.38
C GLN A 87 6.40 37.74 -0.37
N ASP A 88 5.48 38.29 -1.16
CA ASP A 88 4.14 37.73 -1.32
C ASP A 88 4.18 36.35 -1.98
N ASP A 89 5.01 36.17 -3.01
CA ASP A 89 5.19 34.89 -3.69
C ASP A 89 5.83 33.85 -2.75
N GLN A 90 6.81 34.25 -1.93
CA GLN A 90 7.35 33.38 -0.88
C GLN A 90 6.24 32.93 0.09
N LYS A 91 5.39 33.85 0.56
CA LYS A 91 4.31 33.53 1.50
C LYS A 91 3.30 32.56 0.88
N LYS A 92 2.92 32.77 -0.38
CA LYS A 92 2.03 31.84 -1.10
C LYS A 92 2.61 30.44 -1.17
N VAL A 93 3.89 30.31 -1.52
CA VAL A 93 4.55 28.99 -1.57
C VAL A 93 4.63 28.37 -0.16
N GLU A 94 4.82 29.16 0.89
CA GLU A 94 4.79 28.68 2.27
C GLU A 94 3.41 28.14 2.67
N ASP A 95 2.34 28.85 2.32
CA ASP A 95 0.97 28.41 2.56
C ASP A 95 0.67 27.11 1.77
N GLU A 96 1.08 27.03 0.50
CA GLU A 96 0.95 25.81 -0.31
C GLU A 96 1.75 24.63 0.26
N ILE A 97 2.95 24.86 0.80
CA ILE A 97 3.76 23.83 1.46
C ILE A 97 3.02 23.30 2.69
N LYS A 98 2.37 24.17 3.46
CA LYS A 98 1.61 23.77 4.64
C LYS A 98 0.44 22.87 4.25
N ASP A 99 -0.37 23.29 3.30
CA ASP A 99 -1.50 22.49 2.79
C ASP A 99 -1.01 21.15 2.20
N GLN A 100 0.11 21.18 1.47
CA GLN A 100 0.69 19.96 0.90
C GLN A 100 1.26 19.03 1.97
N THR A 101 1.76 19.57 3.09
CA THR A 101 2.21 18.76 4.23
C THR A 101 1.03 18.03 4.86
N GLU A 102 -0.12 18.69 5.01
CA GLU A 102 -1.36 18.06 5.48
C GLU A 102 -1.82 16.96 4.52
N ASN A 103 -1.71 17.17 3.20
CA ASN A 103 -1.99 16.14 2.20
C ASN A 103 -1.08 14.91 2.34
N VAL A 104 0.21 15.11 2.60
CA VAL A 104 1.15 14.02 2.87
C VAL A 104 0.74 13.24 4.12
N VAL A 105 0.42 13.93 5.23
CA VAL A 105 -0.05 13.27 6.47
C VAL A 105 -1.29 12.43 6.20
N HIS A 106 -2.29 12.98 5.49
CA HIS A 106 -3.49 12.22 5.12
C HIS A 106 -3.19 11.01 4.21
N ALA A 107 -2.21 11.12 3.30
CA ALA A 107 -1.77 9.99 2.49
C ALA A 107 -1.08 8.91 3.34
N GLU A 108 -0.28 9.30 4.34
CA GLU A 108 0.37 8.38 5.29
C GLU A 108 -0.66 7.63 6.15
N GLU A 109 -1.69 8.32 6.63
CA GLU A 109 -2.79 7.69 7.36
C GLU A 109 -3.54 6.67 6.48
N LYS A 110 -3.82 7.01 5.22
CA LYS A 110 -4.45 6.09 4.26
C LYS A 110 -3.57 4.88 3.99
N LEU A 111 -2.26 5.07 3.84
CA LEU A 111 -1.31 3.97 3.69
C LEU A 111 -1.30 3.07 4.92
N LYS A 112 -1.30 3.65 6.13
CA LYS A 112 -1.34 2.89 7.38
C LYS A 112 -2.60 2.02 7.47
N ARG A 113 -3.76 2.57 7.12
CA ARG A 113 -5.03 1.81 7.08
C ARG A 113 -4.97 0.70 6.03
N ALA A 114 -4.55 1.00 4.81
CA ALA A 114 -4.45 0.00 3.74
C ALA A 114 -3.47 -1.14 4.08
N ARG A 115 -2.35 -0.83 4.78
CA ARG A 115 -1.41 -1.85 5.28
C ARG A 115 -2.09 -2.78 6.28
N ARG A 116 -2.85 -2.23 7.23
CA ARG A 116 -3.60 -3.01 8.21
C ARG A 116 -4.61 -3.92 7.51
N ASP A 117 -5.42 -3.37 6.60
CA ASP A 117 -6.43 -4.13 5.86
C ASP A 117 -5.82 -5.28 5.04
N TYR A 118 -4.64 -5.05 4.44
CA TYR A 118 -3.90 -6.08 3.74
C TYR A 118 -3.41 -7.19 4.68
N LEU A 119 -2.83 -6.82 5.82
CA LEU A 119 -2.35 -7.79 6.82
C LEU A 119 -3.50 -8.64 7.36
N ASP A 120 -4.62 -8.01 7.72
CA ASP A 120 -5.81 -8.70 8.22
C ASP A 120 -6.35 -9.67 7.14
N ALA A 121 -6.48 -9.23 5.89
CA ALA A 121 -6.91 -10.09 4.80
C ALA A 121 -5.94 -11.25 4.51
N ALA A 122 -4.63 -11.03 4.62
CA ALA A 122 -3.62 -12.07 4.44
C ALA A 122 -3.65 -13.10 5.58
N GLN A 123 -3.84 -12.65 6.82
CA GLN A 123 -4.00 -13.53 7.98
C GLN A 123 -5.26 -14.40 7.86
N GLU A 124 -6.40 -13.80 7.49
CA GLU A 124 -7.65 -14.51 7.26
C GLU A 124 -7.50 -15.60 6.18
N LEU A 125 -6.81 -15.28 5.08
CA LEU A 125 -6.55 -16.25 4.01
C LEU A 125 -5.68 -17.42 4.50
N ASN A 126 -4.58 -17.13 5.20
CA ASN A 126 -3.68 -18.15 5.74
C ASN A 126 -4.41 -19.12 6.70
N VAL A 127 -5.30 -18.60 7.56
CA VAL A 127 -6.13 -19.45 8.43
C VAL A 127 -7.01 -20.39 7.60
N MET A 128 -7.62 -19.90 6.53
CA MET A 128 -8.47 -20.70 5.65
C MET A 128 -7.68 -21.76 4.86
N GLU A 129 -6.48 -21.43 4.40
CA GLU A 129 -5.57 -22.35 3.72
C GLU A 129 -5.15 -23.49 4.65
N LYS A 130 -4.74 -23.17 5.88
CA LYS A 130 -4.41 -24.18 6.91
C LYS A 130 -5.60 -25.07 7.24
N HIS A 131 -6.80 -24.51 7.36
CA HIS A 131 -8.00 -25.31 7.60
C HIS A 131 -8.28 -26.27 6.44
N LYS A 132 -8.13 -25.82 5.18
CA LYS A 132 -8.26 -26.68 3.99
C LYS A 132 -7.23 -27.81 3.99
N GLU A 133 -5.99 -27.52 4.37
CA GLU A 133 -4.93 -28.51 4.50
C GLU A 133 -5.28 -29.58 5.56
N LEU A 134 -5.69 -29.16 6.75
CA LEU A 134 -6.10 -30.06 7.83
C LEU A 134 -7.31 -30.91 7.45
N TRP A 135 -8.29 -30.31 6.78
CA TRP A 135 -9.46 -31.02 6.27
C TRP A 135 -9.06 -32.10 5.26
N THR A 136 -8.18 -31.77 4.32
CA THR A 136 -7.67 -32.71 3.30
C THR A 136 -6.92 -33.88 3.96
N LYS A 137 -6.08 -33.61 4.96
CA LYS A 137 -5.38 -34.64 5.73
C LYS A 137 -6.36 -35.56 6.47
N LYS A 138 -7.39 -34.98 7.10
CA LYS A 138 -8.42 -35.75 7.82
C LYS A 138 -9.21 -36.63 6.85
N GLU A 139 -9.62 -36.07 5.72
CA GLU A 139 -10.35 -36.80 4.69
C GLU A 139 -9.55 -37.99 4.15
N LYS A 140 -8.28 -37.76 3.78
CA LYS A 140 -7.38 -38.84 3.36
C LYS A 140 -7.31 -39.95 4.40
N LYS A 141 -7.05 -39.60 5.67
CA LYS A 141 -7.01 -40.57 6.77
C LYS A 141 -8.32 -41.36 6.90
N THR A 142 -9.48 -40.72 6.69
CA THR A 142 -10.77 -41.43 6.74
C THR A 142 -11.01 -42.35 5.55
N LEU A 143 -10.50 -42.01 4.36
CA LEU A 143 -10.57 -42.86 3.18
C LEU A 143 -9.66 -44.07 3.36
N ASP A 144 -8.40 -43.85 3.74
CA ASP A 144 -7.43 -44.92 4.02
C ASP A 144 -7.97 -45.91 5.08
N ALA A 145 -8.60 -45.40 6.16
CA ALA A 145 -9.21 -46.24 7.19
C ALA A 145 -10.39 -47.07 6.67
N LYS A 146 -11.22 -46.51 5.76
CA LYS A 146 -12.33 -47.24 5.14
C LYS A 146 -11.82 -48.30 4.18
N GLU A 147 -10.82 -47.99 3.36
CA GLU A 147 -10.20 -48.94 2.44
C GLU A 147 -9.56 -50.11 3.21
N ASN A 148 -8.80 -49.82 4.26
CA ASN A 148 -8.22 -50.86 5.13
C ASN A 148 -9.28 -51.75 5.77
N LYS A 149 -10.39 -51.16 6.24
CA LYS A 149 -11.51 -51.94 6.80
C LYS A 149 -12.14 -52.86 5.77
N LEU A 150 -12.42 -52.35 4.56
CA LEU A 150 -12.98 -53.14 3.45
C LEU A 150 -12.03 -54.26 3.02
N MET A 151 -10.72 -54.00 2.95
CA MET A 151 -9.73 -55.03 2.60
C MET A 151 -9.63 -56.13 3.65
N ASN A 152 -9.69 -55.76 4.94
CA ASN A 152 -9.72 -56.73 6.03
C ASN A 152 -11.00 -57.58 6.02
N GLU A 153 -12.16 -56.97 5.76
CA GLU A 153 -13.44 -57.67 5.61
C GLU A 153 -13.38 -58.65 4.43
N LEU A 154 -12.90 -58.20 3.27
CA LEU A 154 -12.71 -59.04 2.08
C LEU A 154 -11.78 -60.22 2.37
N GLY A 155 -10.63 -59.97 2.99
CA GLY A 155 -9.67 -60.99 3.39
C GLY A 155 -10.30 -62.05 4.30
N ASN A 156 -11.08 -61.62 5.29
CA ASN A 156 -11.80 -62.52 6.19
C ASN A 156 -12.86 -63.36 5.44
N THR A 157 -13.66 -62.76 4.55
CA THR A 157 -14.62 -63.52 3.73
C THR A 157 -13.95 -64.52 2.80
N VAL A 158 -12.85 -64.16 2.15
CA VAL A 158 -12.09 -65.08 1.28
C VAL A 158 -11.53 -66.25 2.10
N TYR A 159 -10.98 -65.96 3.27
CA TYR A 159 -10.50 -67.00 4.18
C TYR A 159 -11.62 -67.97 4.61
N GLN A 160 -12.78 -67.44 5.00
CA GLN A 160 -13.95 -68.26 5.37
C GLN A 160 -14.47 -69.11 4.20
N LEU A 161 -14.53 -68.54 2.98
CA LEU A 161 -14.93 -69.26 1.77
C LEU A 161 -13.97 -70.40 1.42
N ASN A 162 -12.67 -70.18 1.56
CA ASN A 162 -11.67 -71.23 1.32
C ASN A 162 -11.76 -72.35 2.36
N ARG A 163 -12.03 -72.02 3.63
CA ARG A 163 -12.24 -73.01 4.70
C ARG A 163 -13.51 -73.85 4.50
N MET A 164 -14.56 -73.30 3.89
CA MET A 164 -15.79 -74.04 3.60
C MET A 164 -15.69 -74.96 2.37
N ARG A 165 -14.66 -74.77 1.53
CA ARG A 165 -14.41 -75.57 0.31
C ARG A 165 -13.45 -76.74 0.53
N SER A 166 -12.64 -76.68 1.58
CA SER A 166 -11.78 -77.76 2.08
C SER A 166 -12.55 -78.67 3.04
#